data_AF-E3IUI4-F1
#
_entry.id   AF-E3IUI4-F1
#
_cell.length_a   1.000
_cell.length_b   1.000
_cell.length_c   1.000
_cell.angle_alpha   90.00
_cell.angle_beta   90.00
_cell.angle_gamma   90.00
#
_symmetry.space_group_name_H-M   'P 1'
#
loop_
_entity.id
_entity.type
_entity.pdbx_description
1 polymer ?
#
loop_
_entity_poly.entity_id
_entity_poly.type
_entity_poly.pdbx_seq_one_letter_code
_entity_poly.pdbx_strand_id
1 'polypeptide(L)'
;MAMARRVAPRARARGARARGVRVRWAGLAAGLALAAAACGGVGQAAGAGTPPPSSPAAVAYRGPAAAPAGDAFYVPPRPLPAGRPGDILWSRQVPATGMLAGLGVEVDQVLYLSTDAQGRPDAVSGTVILPPAKARAAAPLVGFATGTEGLGDSCAPSKTIAAGTYDWSDHLVASVNHGWAVAVSDYEGLGTPGDHTYSVGRSEGHAVLDVVRAAQRLPGSGLRTDAKVAFWGYSQGGGAATWAGQLAPAYAPELHTVGVAAGGVPADLTKVSEAVDGMPWSGVQLMSAIGFAAAYPELHVDDAVQPAFRAAVQGLRTECIKEALPAFAGKHVRDILTADLLHQPAWQARLTQNSLGATPPAVPILLYHGTTDTVVAFGQAEDLARRYCAAGANVTWRPYPGEDHGQAWNHIDAVTAYLADRFAGKPVAPSCP
;
A
#
# COMPACT_ATOMS: atom_id res chain seq x y z
N MET A 1 -10.22 63.65 -18.44
CA MET A 1 -10.63 62.93 -19.66
C MET A 1 -11.51 61.76 -19.20
N ALA A 2 -12.82 61.90 -18.98
CA ALA A 2 -13.93 62.26 -19.87
C ALA A 2 -14.21 61.21 -20.99
N MET A 3 -15.45 60.69 -20.92
CA MET A 3 -16.26 59.97 -21.92
C MET A 3 -16.10 58.45 -22.06
N ALA A 4 -17.14 57.64 -22.35
CA ALA A 4 -18.58 57.56 -22.02
C ALA A 4 -19.22 56.46 -22.91
N ARG A 5 -19.97 55.54 -22.28
CA ARG A 5 -21.23 54.85 -22.68
C ARG A 5 -21.58 54.53 -24.17
N ARG A 6 -22.12 53.31 -24.36
CA ARG A 6 -23.43 52.92 -25.02
C ARG A 6 -23.51 51.37 -25.01
N VAL A 7 -24.41 50.65 -24.32
CA VAL A 7 -25.88 50.42 -24.43
C VAL A 7 -26.35 49.76 -25.76
N ALA A 8 -26.57 48.43 -25.70
CA ALA A 8 -27.69 47.53 -26.14
C ALA A 8 -28.56 47.89 -27.39
N PRO A 9 -29.17 46.93 -28.16
CA PRO A 9 -30.21 46.02 -27.63
C PRO A 9 -30.41 44.62 -28.31
N ARG A 10 -31.38 43.88 -27.70
CA ARG A 10 -31.96 42.57 -28.01
C ARG A 10 -32.59 42.41 -29.41
N ALA A 11 -32.67 41.16 -29.89
CA ALA A 11 -33.79 40.68 -30.72
C ALA A 11 -34.16 39.22 -30.40
N ARG A 12 -35.47 38.97 -30.21
CA ARG A 12 -36.15 37.66 -30.14
C ARG A 12 -36.81 37.39 -31.51
N ALA A 13 -36.83 36.14 -31.96
CA ALA A 13 -37.91 35.54 -32.79
C ALA A 13 -37.72 34.01 -32.80
N ARG A 14 -38.63 33.23 -32.20
CA ARG A 14 -39.83 32.57 -32.77
C ARG A 14 -39.50 31.35 -33.63
N GLY A 15 -40.13 30.23 -33.25
CA GLY A 15 -39.85 28.89 -33.77
C GLY A 15 -40.66 28.47 -35.00
N ALA A 16 -40.44 27.23 -35.41
CA ALA A 16 -41.34 26.44 -36.25
C ALA A 16 -41.04 24.95 -36.05
N ARG A 17 -42.07 24.18 -35.72
CA ARG A 17 -42.15 22.71 -35.87
C ARG A 17 -42.35 22.39 -37.36
N ALA A 18 -41.82 21.26 -37.85
CA ALA A 18 -42.59 20.20 -38.55
C ALA A 18 -41.69 19.20 -39.31
N ARG A 19 -42.01 17.90 -39.13
CA ARG A 19 -41.98 16.77 -40.10
C ARG A 19 -40.59 16.42 -40.70
N GLY A 20 -40.01 15.23 -40.54
CA GLY A 20 -40.59 13.90 -40.58
C GLY A 20 -40.25 13.24 -41.92
N VAL A 21 -39.19 12.43 -41.99
CA VAL A 21 -39.00 11.39 -43.01
C VAL A 21 -38.34 10.18 -42.34
N ARG A 22 -39.08 9.06 -42.34
CA ARG A 22 -38.61 7.72 -41.99
C ARG A 22 -37.86 7.14 -43.19
N VAL A 23 -36.70 6.54 -42.98
CA VAL A 23 -36.14 5.57 -43.92
C VAL A 23 -36.02 4.22 -43.21
N ARG A 24 -36.68 3.26 -43.82
CA ARG A 24 -36.82 1.85 -43.44
C ARG A 24 -35.54 1.11 -43.83
N TRP A 25 -35.09 0.19 -42.97
CA TRP A 25 -34.37 -1.00 -43.42
C TRP A 25 -35.21 -2.22 -43.02
N ALA A 26 -35.79 -2.88 -44.03
CA ALA A 26 -36.22 -4.28 -43.98
C ALA A 26 -34.95 -5.13 -43.83
N GLY A 27 -34.89 -6.24 -43.08
CA GLY A 27 -35.91 -7.24 -42.86
C GLY A 27 -35.67 -8.41 -43.81
N LEU A 28 -34.97 -9.45 -43.36
CA LEU A 28 -35.13 -10.82 -43.85
C LEU A 28 -34.59 -11.81 -42.81
N ALA A 29 -35.53 -12.41 -42.10
CA ALA A 29 -35.38 -13.67 -41.40
C ALA A 29 -35.87 -14.79 -42.33
N ALA A 30 -35.24 -15.96 -42.27
CA ALA A 30 -35.87 -17.24 -42.57
C ALA A 30 -35.15 -18.32 -41.77
N GLY A 31 -35.93 -19.09 -41.00
CA GLY A 31 -35.46 -20.21 -40.19
C GLY A 31 -35.92 -21.57 -40.71
N LEU A 32 -35.79 -22.55 -39.81
CA LEU A 32 -36.17 -23.98 -39.85
C LEU A 32 -35.21 -24.90 -40.66
N ALA A 33 -34.86 -26.11 -40.21
CA ALA A 33 -35.59 -27.06 -39.35
C ALA A 33 -34.66 -28.08 -38.63
N LEU A 34 -35.22 -28.72 -37.59
CA LEU A 34 -34.74 -29.93 -36.89
C LEU A 34 -34.67 -31.16 -37.82
N ALA A 35 -33.72 -32.08 -37.54
CA ALA A 35 -33.92 -33.53 -37.63
C ALA A 35 -32.94 -34.27 -36.71
N ALA A 36 -33.41 -35.38 -36.14
CA ALA A 36 -32.86 -36.10 -35.00
C ALA A 36 -31.89 -37.25 -35.35
N ALA A 37 -31.03 -37.55 -34.38
CA ALA A 37 -30.48 -38.84 -33.92
C ALA A 37 -30.00 -39.91 -34.93
N ALA A 38 -28.73 -40.29 -34.80
CA ALA A 38 -28.29 -41.70 -34.81
C ALA A 38 -26.99 -41.87 -34.00
N CYS A 39 -27.00 -42.87 -33.12
CA CYS A 39 -25.91 -43.29 -32.24
C CYS A 39 -24.72 -43.89 -33.01
N GLY A 40 -23.51 -43.70 -32.49
CA GLY A 40 -22.31 -44.43 -32.88
C GLY A 40 -21.21 -44.21 -31.84
N GLY A 41 -21.07 -45.15 -30.91
CA GLY A 41 -20.14 -45.07 -29.79
C GLY A 41 -18.68 -45.21 -30.21
N VAL A 42 -17.82 -44.43 -29.57
CA VAL A 42 -16.37 -44.65 -29.54
C VAL A 42 -16.00 -44.78 -28.07
N GLY A 43 -15.63 -46.00 -27.65
CA GLY A 43 -15.27 -46.30 -26.28
C GLY A 43 -13.99 -45.57 -25.88
N GLN A 44 -14.08 -44.67 -24.89
CA GLN A 44 -12.92 -44.18 -24.17
C GLN A 44 -12.55 -45.19 -23.08
N ALA A 45 -11.35 -45.75 -23.20
CA ALA A 45 -10.72 -46.49 -22.13
C ALA A 45 -10.46 -45.54 -20.96
N ALA A 46 -11.08 -45.81 -19.81
CA ALA A 46 -10.78 -45.13 -18.56
C ALA A 46 -9.37 -45.52 -18.11
N GLY A 47 -8.38 -44.67 -18.43
CA GLY A 47 -7.09 -44.70 -17.77
C GLY A 47 -7.29 -44.33 -16.30
N ALA A 48 -6.88 -45.20 -15.39
CA ALA A 48 -6.80 -44.92 -13.97
C ALA A 48 -5.81 -43.76 -13.76
N GLY A 49 -6.32 -42.53 -13.72
CA GLY A 49 -5.56 -41.36 -13.36
C GLY A 49 -5.13 -41.47 -11.90
N THR A 50 -3.83 -41.45 -11.67
CA THR A 50 -3.24 -41.23 -10.34
C THR A 50 -3.88 -39.96 -9.76
N PRO A 51 -4.48 -40.00 -8.56
CA PRO A 51 -5.02 -38.79 -7.95
C PRO A 51 -3.88 -37.77 -7.77
N PRO A 52 -4.14 -36.47 -7.98
CA PRO A 52 -3.15 -35.45 -7.71
C PRO A 52 -2.69 -35.57 -6.25
N PRO A 53 -1.41 -35.28 -5.93
CA PRO A 53 -0.95 -35.31 -4.56
C PRO A 53 -1.83 -34.37 -3.73
N SER A 54 -2.50 -34.92 -2.73
CA SER A 54 -3.30 -34.14 -1.79
C SER A 54 -2.38 -33.14 -1.10
N SER A 55 -2.53 -31.85 -1.39
CA SER A 55 -1.92 -30.80 -0.57
C SER A 55 -2.28 -31.09 0.89
N PRO A 56 -1.30 -31.08 1.83
CA PRO A 56 -1.61 -31.32 3.24
C PRO A 56 -2.70 -30.35 3.66
N ALA A 57 -3.81 -30.89 4.19
CA ALA A 57 -4.95 -30.10 4.60
C ALA A 57 -4.49 -29.04 5.61
N ALA A 58 -4.77 -27.76 5.32
CA ALA A 58 -4.41 -26.66 6.21
C ALA A 58 -5.03 -26.88 7.60
N VAL A 59 -4.23 -26.65 8.64
CA VAL A 59 -4.68 -26.81 10.02
C VAL A 59 -5.67 -25.70 10.36
N ALA A 60 -6.84 -26.01 10.92
CA ALA A 60 -7.82 -24.99 11.31
C ALA A 60 -7.24 -23.98 12.32
N TYR A 61 -7.46 -22.68 12.10
CA TYR A 61 -7.10 -21.63 13.06
C TYR A 61 -7.87 -21.81 14.37
N ARG A 62 -7.14 -21.90 15.49
CA ARG A 62 -7.70 -22.09 16.85
C ARG A 62 -7.56 -20.84 17.74
N GLY A 63 -7.17 -19.71 17.17
CA GLY A 63 -6.78 -18.51 17.91
C GLY A 63 -5.25 -18.38 18.03
N PRO A 64 -4.78 -17.27 18.64
CA PRO A 64 -3.36 -17.04 18.84
C PRO A 64 -2.74 -18.13 19.72
N ALA A 65 -1.63 -18.72 19.27
CA ALA A 65 -0.83 -19.62 20.10
C ALA A 65 0.12 -18.82 21.01
N ALA A 66 0.74 -19.50 21.98
CA ALA A 66 1.81 -18.89 22.76
C ALA A 66 2.93 -18.42 21.84
N ALA A 67 3.30 -17.15 21.95
CA ALA A 67 4.35 -16.54 21.13
C ALA A 67 5.72 -17.19 21.41
N PRO A 68 6.48 -17.59 20.37
CA PRO A 68 7.85 -18.03 20.55
C PRO A 68 8.74 -16.92 21.12
N ALA A 69 9.77 -17.32 21.86
CA ALA A 69 10.78 -16.39 22.38
C ALA A 69 11.74 -15.92 21.27
N GLY A 70 12.32 -14.73 21.46
CA GLY A 70 13.32 -14.18 20.54
C GLY A 70 12.81 -14.04 19.10
N ASP A 71 13.67 -14.32 18.13
CA ASP A 71 13.36 -14.18 16.70
C ASP A 71 12.54 -15.33 16.13
N ALA A 72 12.35 -16.43 16.87
CA ALA A 72 11.41 -17.47 16.47
C ALA A 72 9.97 -16.94 16.36
N PHE A 73 9.67 -15.77 16.97
CA PHE A 73 8.43 -15.04 16.80
C PHE A 73 8.15 -14.60 15.36
N TYR A 74 9.17 -14.47 14.51
CA TYR A 74 8.98 -14.02 13.14
C TYR A 74 8.86 -15.17 12.14
N VAL A 75 9.01 -16.43 12.57
CA VAL A 75 9.03 -17.60 11.68
C VAL A 75 7.68 -18.30 11.71
N PRO A 76 6.74 -18.02 10.79
CA PRO A 76 5.39 -18.58 10.85
C PRO A 76 5.37 -20.12 10.75
N PRO A 77 4.32 -20.79 11.27
CA PRO A 77 4.12 -22.22 11.08
C PRO A 77 4.00 -22.59 9.60
N ARG A 78 4.47 -23.79 9.24
CA ARG A 78 4.37 -24.34 7.88
C ARG A 78 3.69 -25.72 7.92
N PRO A 79 2.55 -25.92 7.21
CA PRO A 79 1.79 -24.91 6.46
C PRO A 79 1.17 -23.86 7.38
N LEU A 80 0.84 -22.68 6.81
CA LEU A 80 0.06 -21.67 7.53
C LEU A 80 -1.31 -22.24 7.94
N PRO A 81 -1.84 -21.88 9.12
CA PRO A 81 -3.18 -22.30 9.52
C PRO A 81 -4.23 -21.65 8.62
N ALA A 82 -5.34 -22.36 8.39
CA ALA A 82 -6.51 -21.83 7.70
C ALA A 82 -7.18 -20.77 8.58
N GLY A 83 -7.08 -19.51 8.18
CA GLY A 83 -7.69 -18.35 8.84
C GLY A 83 -8.01 -17.26 7.84
N ARG A 84 -8.40 -16.09 8.35
CA ARG A 84 -8.69 -14.90 7.54
C ARG A 84 -7.58 -13.87 7.70
N PRO A 85 -7.38 -12.99 6.71
CA PRO A 85 -6.49 -11.85 6.87
C PRO A 85 -6.81 -11.04 8.13
N GLY A 86 -5.76 -10.68 8.88
CA GLY A 86 -5.80 -10.06 10.21
C GLY A 86 -5.99 -11.01 11.39
N ASP A 87 -6.15 -12.33 11.18
CA ASP A 87 -6.14 -13.29 12.29
C ASP A 87 -4.73 -13.42 12.87
N ILE A 88 -4.61 -13.33 14.18
CA ILE A 88 -3.32 -13.30 14.88
C ILE A 88 -2.79 -14.72 15.08
N LEU A 89 -1.61 -15.00 14.55
CA LEU A 89 -0.87 -16.23 14.82
C LEU A 89 -0.27 -16.20 16.22
N TRP A 90 0.46 -15.12 16.53
CA TRP A 90 1.12 -14.88 17.81
C TRP A 90 1.05 -13.41 18.19
N SER A 91 1.02 -13.14 19.49
CA SER A 91 1.22 -11.79 20.02
C SER A 91 2.05 -11.85 21.29
N ARG A 92 2.87 -10.83 21.52
CA ARG A 92 3.57 -10.64 22.80
C ARG A 92 3.66 -9.16 23.12
N GLN A 93 3.41 -8.84 24.38
CA GLN A 93 3.66 -7.51 24.89
C GLN A 93 5.18 -7.27 24.98
N VAL A 94 5.62 -6.09 24.55
CA VAL A 94 7.00 -5.62 24.69
C VAL A 94 7.00 -4.32 25.51
N PRO A 95 8.12 -3.97 26.17
CA PRO A 95 8.23 -2.69 26.84
C PRO A 95 8.06 -1.52 25.85
N ALA A 96 7.42 -0.44 26.30
CA ALA A 96 7.49 0.83 25.58
C ALA A 96 8.89 1.42 25.74
N THR A 97 9.61 1.57 24.63
CA THR A 97 11.02 1.97 24.56
C THR A 97 11.19 3.26 23.75
N GLY A 98 12.39 3.84 23.78
CA GLY A 98 12.70 5.07 23.04
C GLY A 98 11.74 6.20 23.40
N MET A 99 11.15 6.84 22.39
CA MET A 99 10.23 7.97 22.58
C MET A 99 8.84 7.56 23.09
N LEU A 100 8.49 6.26 23.03
CA LEU A 100 7.24 5.75 23.60
C LEU A 100 7.33 5.53 25.11
N ALA A 101 8.55 5.50 25.66
CA ALA A 101 8.78 5.30 27.09
C ALA A 101 8.13 6.45 27.90
N GLY A 102 7.41 6.10 28.95
CA GLY A 102 6.76 7.07 29.84
C GLY A 102 5.42 7.63 29.34
N LEU A 103 4.97 7.29 28.13
CA LEU A 103 3.67 7.74 27.60
C LEU A 103 2.46 6.95 28.16
N GLY A 104 2.72 5.90 28.95
CA GLY A 104 1.66 5.05 29.51
C GLY A 104 0.91 4.21 28.47
N VAL A 105 1.53 4.00 27.30
CA VAL A 105 1.02 3.14 26.22
C VAL A 105 1.37 1.68 26.48
N GLU A 106 0.56 0.77 25.94
CA GLU A 106 0.89 -0.65 25.80
C GLU A 106 1.37 -0.91 24.37
N VAL A 107 2.40 -1.74 24.23
CA VAL A 107 3.01 -2.06 22.93
C VAL A 107 3.04 -3.58 22.77
N ASP A 108 2.42 -4.07 21.71
CA ASP A 108 2.36 -5.48 21.38
C ASP A 108 2.98 -5.73 20.01
N GLN A 109 3.90 -6.68 19.94
CA GLN A 109 4.29 -7.28 18.66
C GLN A 109 3.24 -8.32 18.27
N VAL A 110 2.85 -8.31 17.00
CA VAL A 110 1.89 -9.26 16.43
C VAL A 110 2.49 -9.93 15.20
N LEU A 111 2.23 -11.23 15.05
CA LEU A 111 2.38 -11.95 13.78
C LEU A 111 0.97 -12.34 13.34
N TYR A 112 0.55 -11.92 12.15
CA TYR A 112 -0.82 -12.07 11.67
C TYR A 112 -0.86 -12.60 10.24
N LEU A 113 -1.96 -13.28 9.89
CA LEU A 113 -2.21 -13.73 8.52
C LEU A 113 -2.52 -12.51 7.63
N SER A 114 -1.97 -12.45 6.43
CA SER A 114 -2.30 -11.42 5.43
C SER A 114 -2.54 -12.06 4.06
N THR A 115 -2.35 -11.30 2.98
CA THR A 115 -2.45 -11.77 1.61
C THR A 115 -1.38 -11.12 0.75
N ASP A 116 -0.56 -11.95 0.11
CA ASP A 116 0.53 -11.49 -0.76
C ASP A 116 0.02 -10.80 -2.04
N ALA A 117 0.96 -10.27 -2.82
CA ALA A 117 0.65 -9.58 -4.07
C ALA A 117 -0.02 -10.49 -5.16
N GLN A 118 0.03 -11.82 -5.02
CA GLN A 118 -0.59 -12.78 -5.93
C GLN A 118 -1.93 -13.31 -5.39
N GLY A 119 -2.36 -12.86 -4.21
CA GLY A 119 -3.61 -13.28 -3.58
C GLY A 119 -3.50 -14.57 -2.77
N ARG A 120 -2.29 -15.03 -2.44
CA ARG A 120 -2.06 -16.22 -1.61
C ARG A 120 -1.91 -15.80 -0.14
N PRO A 121 -2.29 -16.68 0.82
CA PRO A 121 -2.07 -16.40 2.23
C PRO A 121 -0.58 -16.34 2.58
N ASP A 122 -0.20 -15.32 3.34
CA ASP A 122 1.12 -15.16 3.93
C ASP A 122 1.00 -14.77 5.42
N ALA A 123 2.13 -14.51 6.07
CA ALA A 123 2.17 -14.03 7.45
C ALA A 123 3.10 -12.83 7.56
N VAL A 124 2.61 -11.77 8.19
CA VAL A 124 3.31 -10.50 8.33
C VAL A 124 3.42 -10.15 9.82
N SER A 125 4.54 -9.56 10.23
CA SER A 125 4.72 -9.02 11.57
C SER A 125 4.38 -7.54 11.65
N GLY A 126 4.14 -7.05 12.85
CA GLY A 126 3.88 -5.64 13.09
C GLY A 126 3.80 -5.31 14.57
N THR A 127 3.49 -4.04 14.85
CA THR A 127 3.34 -3.51 16.21
C THR A 127 1.99 -2.85 16.40
N VAL A 128 1.32 -3.13 17.51
CA VAL A 128 0.11 -2.43 17.95
C VAL A 128 0.47 -1.61 19.18
N ILE A 129 0.19 -0.30 19.14
CA ILE A 129 0.41 0.64 20.22
C ILE A 129 -0.95 1.11 20.71
N LEU A 130 -1.26 0.79 21.95
CA LEU A 130 -2.55 1.05 22.56
C LEU A 130 -2.42 2.21 23.57
N PRO A 131 -3.35 3.19 23.54
CA PRO A 131 -3.44 4.18 24.60
C PRO A 131 -3.80 3.53 25.94
N PRO A 132 -3.77 4.25 27.07
CA PRO A 132 -4.16 3.71 28.37
C PRO A 132 -5.53 3.01 28.31
N ALA A 133 -5.68 1.86 29.00
CA ALA A 133 -6.85 0.98 28.91
C ALA A 133 -8.22 1.68 28.94
N LYS A 134 -8.37 2.69 29.80
CA LYS A 134 -9.60 3.49 29.95
C LYS A 134 -10.01 4.28 28.70
N ALA A 135 -9.09 4.52 27.76
CA ALA A 135 -9.34 5.30 26.54
C ALA A 135 -9.61 4.42 25.30
N ARG A 136 -9.25 3.13 25.33
CA ARG A 136 -9.20 2.25 24.14
C ARG A 136 -10.54 2.08 23.44
N ALA A 137 -11.63 1.97 24.19
CA ALA A 137 -12.97 1.78 23.62
C ALA A 137 -13.45 2.98 22.79
N ALA A 138 -12.90 4.18 23.02
CA ALA A 138 -13.23 5.40 22.26
C ALA A 138 -12.11 5.81 21.28
N ALA A 139 -10.96 5.13 21.33
CA ALA A 139 -9.80 5.49 20.53
C ALA A 139 -10.06 5.19 19.04
N PRO A 140 -9.89 6.18 18.15
CA PRO A 140 -9.65 5.91 16.75
C PRO A 140 -8.37 5.11 16.56
N LEU A 141 -8.24 4.46 15.40
CA LEU A 141 -7.10 3.63 15.04
C LEU A 141 -6.42 4.16 13.78
N VAL A 142 -5.11 4.41 13.87
CA VAL A 142 -4.28 4.73 12.71
C VAL A 142 -3.57 3.46 12.24
N GLY A 143 -3.82 3.04 11.01
CA GLY A 143 -2.95 2.12 10.29
C GLY A 143 -1.76 2.90 9.76
N PHE A 144 -0.62 2.81 10.44
CA PHE A 144 0.58 3.55 10.08
C PHE A 144 1.43 2.71 9.13
N ALA A 145 1.68 3.27 7.96
CA ALA A 145 2.48 2.68 6.89
C ALA A 145 3.86 3.33 6.94
N THR A 146 4.86 2.57 7.39
CA THR A 146 6.25 3.03 7.42
C THR A 146 6.77 3.29 6.01
N GLY A 147 7.66 4.26 5.85
CA GLY A 147 8.46 4.35 4.62
C GLY A 147 9.65 3.40 4.65
N THR A 148 10.64 3.68 3.80
CA THR A 148 11.73 2.75 3.52
C THR A 148 12.65 2.53 4.72
N GLU A 149 12.59 1.34 5.31
CA GLU A 149 13.49 0.92 6.39
C GLU A 149 14.73 0.17 5.87
N GLY A 150 14.64 -0.44 4.68
CA GLY A 150 15.61 -1.40 4.13
C GLY A 150 14.90 -2.67 3.66
N LEU A 151 15.66 -3.72 3.33
CA LEU A 151 15.09 -5.04 3.03
C LEU A 151 15.47 -6.10 4.07
N GLY A 152 16.46 -5.83 4.91
CA GLY A 152 16.92 -6.77 5.93
C GLY A 152 15.94 -6.94 7.09
N ASP A 153 15.80 -8.16 7.58
CA ASP A 153 14.91 -8.47 8.71
C ASP A 153 15.22 -7.69 10.00
N SER A 154 16.42 -7.11 10.15
CA SER A 154 16.79 -6.31 11.31
C SER A 154 16.15 -4.92 11.34
N CYS A 155 15.72 -4.39 10.20
CA CYS A 155 15.08 -3.08 10.13
C CYS A 155 13.55 -3.11 10.19
N ALA A 156 12.94 -4.30 10.30
CA ALA A 156 11.51 -4.42 10.48
C ALA A 156 11.01 -3.48 11.60
N PRO A 157 10.01 -2.61 11.35
CA PRO A 157 9.47 -1.67 12.32
C PRO A 157 9.16 -2.30 13.68
N SER A 158 8.63 -3.51 13.71
CA SER A 158 8.33 -4.21 14.95
C SER A 158 9.56 -4.48 15.81
N LYS A 159 10.72 -4.75 15.22
CA LYS A 159 12.00 -4.90 15.94
C LYS A 159 12.55 -3.55 16.37
N THR A 160 12.59 -2.57 15.47
CA THR A 160 13.19 -1.26 15.76
C THR A 160 12.36 -0.45 16.76
N ILE A 161 11.03 -0.58 16.74
CA ILE A 161 10.13 0.00 17.76
C ILE A 161 10.43 -0.62 19.11
N ALA A 162 10.47 -1.96 19.21
CA ALA A 162 10.77 -2.67 20.46
C ALA A 162 12.19 -2.38 20.99
N ALA A 163 13.13 -2.07 20.11
CA ALA A 163 14.48 -1.63 20.48
C ALA A 163 14.56 -0.13 20.84
N GLY A 164 13.53 0.66 20.52
CA GLY A 164 13.51 2.11 20.73
C GLY A 164 14.38 2.89 19.74
N THR A 165 14.66 2.33 18.56
CA THR A 165 15.52 2.90 17.50
C THR A 165 14.75 3.17 16.20
N TYR A 166 13.42 3.13 16.23
CA TYR A 166 12.59 3.36 15.05
C TYR A 166 12.62 4.83 14.62
N ASP A 167 12.95 5.07 13.36
CA ASP A 167 13.18 6.41 12.79
C ASP A 167 11.91 7.28 12.73
N TRP A 168 10.72 6.68 12.81
CA TRP A 168 9.44 7.39 12.74
C TRP A 168 8.73 7.49 14.09
N SER A 169 9.49 7.39 15.17
CA SER A 169 8.93 7.45 16.52
C SER A 169 8.12 8.72 16.77
N ASP A 170 8.51 9.86 16.18
CA ASP A 170 7.75 11.13 16.28
C ASP A 170 6.32 11.01 15.72
N HIS A 171 6.11 10.30 14.61
CA HIS A 171 4.78 10.10 14.01
C HIS A 171 3.89 9.22 14.91
N LEU A 172 4.49 8.20 15.52
CA LEU A 172 3.80 7.33 16.48
C LEU A 172 3.43 8.12 17.75
N VAL A 173 4.38 8.87 18.29
CA VAL A 173 4.22 9.73 19.47
C VAL A 173 3.12 10.77 19.25
N ALA A 174 3.12 11.44 18.10
CA ALA A 174 2.07 12.40 17.75
C ALA A 174 0.68 11.74 17.72
N SER A 175 0.58 10.56 17.12
CA SER A 175 -0.68 9.80 17.04
C SER A 175 -1.20 9.40 18.43
N VAL A 176 -0.33 8.86 19.30
CA VAL A 176 -0.75 8.44 20.65
C VAL A 176 -1.05 9.63 21.56
N ASN A 177 -0.39 10.79 21.36
CA ASN A 177 -0.70 12.03 22.08
C ASN A 177 -2.07 12.60 21.69
N HIS A 178 -2.57 12.31 20.49
CA HIS A 178 -3.97 12.55 20.12
C HIS A 178 -4.96 11.54 20.73
N GLY A 179 -4.47 10.55 21.48
CA GLY A 179 -5.27 9.50 22.10
C GLY A 179 -5.68 8.38 21.14
N TRP A 180 -5.00 8.27 19.99
CA TRP A 180 -5.28 7.23 19.01
C TRP A 180 -4.50 5.96 19.33
N ALA A 181 -5.08 4.81 18.97
CA ALA A 181 -4.31 3.60 18.81
C ALA A 181 -3.57 3.62 17.47
N VAL A 182 -2.43 2.93 17.39
CA VAL A 182 -1.61 2.86 16.18
C VAL A 182 -1.28 1.41 15.87
N ALA A 183 -1.43 0.99 14.63
CA ALA A 183 -1.02 -0.32 14.14
C ALA A 183 -0.03 -0.13 13.00
N VAL A 184 1.21 -0.60 13.20
CA VAL A 184 2.33 -0.48 12.26
C VAL A 184 2.59 -1.85 11.65
N SER A 185 2.54 -1.95 10.32
CA SER A 185 2.91 -3.17 9.60
C SER A 185 4.40 -3.17 9.28
N ASP A 186 5.04 -4.33 9.35
CA ASP A 186 6.39 -4.51 8.79
C ASP A 186 6.37 -4.67 7.26
N TYR A 187 5.24 -5.12 6.69
CA TYR A 187 5.07 -5.55 5.30
C TYR A 187 5.55 -6.98 5.03
N GLU A 188 5.08 -7.55 3.91
CA GLU A 188 5.46 -8.89 3.46
C GLU A 188 6.99 -8.98 3.29
N GLY A 189 7.56 -10.04 3.86
CA GLY A 189 8.98 -10.37 3.75
C GLY A 189 9.94 -9.42 4.47
N LEU A 190 9.45 -8.43 5.25
CA LEU A 190 10.29 -7.63 6.12
C LEU A 190 10.14 -8.10 7.56
N GLY A 191 11.20 -8.69 8.11
CA GLY A 191 11.21 -9.28 9.44
C GLY A 191 10.82 -10.74 9.47
N THR A 192 10.05 -11.20 8.46
CA THR A 192 9.59 -12.59 8.28
C THR A 192 10.33 -13.28 7.12
N PRO A 193 10.42 -14.62 7.08
CA PRO A 193 11.22 -15.32 6.07
C PRO A 193 10.83 -15.00 4.62
N GLY A 194 11.79 -14.50 3.85
CA GLY A 194 11.62 -14.14 2.44
C GLY A 194 12.42 -12.88 2.12
N ASP A 195 12.34 -12.41 0.89
CA ASP A 195 12.77 -11.04 0.56
C ASP A 195 11.58 -10.10 0.75
N HIS A 196 11.81 -8.91 1.31
CA HIS A 196 10.79 -7.87 1.40
C HIS A 196 10.30 -7.46 0.00
N THR A 197 8.97 -7.51 -0.22
CA THR A 197 8.32 -7.08 -1.47
C THR A 197 8.21 -5.55 -1.57
N TYR A 198 9.35 -4.87 -1.47
CA TYR A 198 9.46 -3.41 -1.41
C TYR A 198 8.74 -2.71 -2.58
N SER A 199 7.87 -1.76 -2.24
CA SER A 199 7.04 -0.97 -3.17
C SER A 199 6.04 -1.78 -4.00
N VAL A 200 5.76 -3.04 -3.64
CA VAL A 200 4.72 -3.85 -4.27
C VAL A 200 3.37 -3.50 -3.64
N GLY A 201 2.73 -2.48 -4.21
CA GLY A 201 1.60 -1.79 -3.61
C GLY A 201 0.41 -2.66 -3.19
N ARG A 202 0.07 -3.72 -3.93
CA ARG A 202 -1.02 -4.62 -3.51
C ARG A 202 -0.70 -5.35 -2.19
N SER A 203 0.52 -5.86 -2.06
CA SER A 203 0.99 -6.54 -0.84
C SER A 203 1.03 -5.56 0.33
N GLU A 204 1.67 -4.40 0.15
CA GLU A 204 1.77 -3.38 1.19
C GLU A 204 0.39 -2.88 1.66
N GLY A 205 -0.54 -2.67 0.71
CA GLY A 205 -1.90 -2.26 1.01
C GLY A 205 -2.68 -3.31 1.81
N HIS A 206 -2.54 -4.61 1.47
CA HIS A 206 -3.14 -5.69 2.26
C HIS A 206 -2.54 -5.74 3.68
N ALA A 207 -1.22 -5.69 3.80
CA ALA A 207 -0.53 -5.72 5.09
C ALA A 207 -0.97 -4.57 6.02
N VAL A 208 -1.10 -3.34 5.50
CA VAL A 208 -1.60 -2.19 6.27
C VAL A 208 -3.06 -2.37 6.70
N LEU A 209 -3.92 -2.94 5.83
CA LEU A 209 -5.32 -3.23 6.19
C LEU A 209 -5.41 -4.35 7.24
N ASP A 210 -4.55 -5.34 7.13
CA ASP A 210 -4.58 -6.53 7.97
C ASP A 210 -3.94 -6.31 9.34
N VAL A 211 -2.94 -5.42 9.48
CA VAL A 211 -2.44 -5.04 10.80
C VAL A 211 -3.50 -4.27 11.61
N VAL A 212 -4.37 -3.50 10.94
CA VAL A 212 -5.53 -2.84 11.58
C VAL A 212 -6.54 -3.88 12.06
N ARG A 213 -6.85 -4.88 11.23
CA ARG A 213 -7.69 -6.02 11.64
C ARG A 213 -7.07 -6.77 12.82
N ALA A 214 -5.77 -7.01 12.77
CA ALA A 214 -5.04 -7.66 13.86
C ALA A 214 -5.14 -6.84 15.15
N ALA A 215 -4.94 -5.52 15.11
CA ALA A 215 -5.10 -4.65 16.28
C ALA A 215 -6.50 -4.74 16.90
N GLN A 216 -7.56 -4.74 16.07
CA GLN A 216 -8.94 -4.88 16.55
C GLN A 216 -9.25 -6.28 17.09
N ARG A 217 -8.55 -7.32 16.62
CA ARG A 217 -8.72 -8.73 17.05
C ARG A 217 -7.76 -9.14 18.16
N LEU A 218 -6.77 -8.30 18.50
CA LEU A 218 -5.78 -8.57 19.54
C LEU A 218 -6.46 -8.79 20.90
N PRO A 219 -6.29 -9.98 21.52
CA PRO A 219 -6.87 -10.25 22.83
C PRO A 219 -6.43 -9.20 23.86
N GLY A 220 -7.39 -8.59 24.55
CA GLY A 220 -7.11 -7.54 25.54
C GLY A 220 -6.89 -6.14 24.96
N SER A 221 -6.97 -5.96 23.64
CA SER A 221 -6.78 -4.62 23.04
C SER A 221 -7.85 -3.62 23.48
N GLY A 222 -9.09 -4.07 23.73
CA GLY A 222 -10.20 -3.19 24.09
C GLY A 222 -10.60 -2.20 22.99
N LEU A 223 -10.05 -2.34 21.77
CA LEU A 223 -10.45 -1.59 20.60
C LEU A 223 -11.79 -2.10 20.08
N ARG A 224 -12.63 -1.20 19.59
CA ARG A 224 -13.88 -1.59 18.94
C ARG A 224 -13.61 -2.04 17.50
N THR A 225 -14.35 -3.04 17.05
CA THR A 225 -14.31 -3.50 15.66
C THR A 225 -14.85 -2.46 14.67
N ASP A 226 -15.68 -1.53 15.13
CA ASP A 226 -16.21 -0.39 14.36
C ASP A 226 -15.51 0.95 14.66
N ALA A 227 -14.35 0.91 15.36
CA ALA A 227 -13.53 2.09 15.59
C ALA A 227 -13.20 2.75 14.25
N LYS A 228 -13.22 4.09 14.21
CA LYS A 228 -12.84 4.84 13.01
C LYS A 228 -11.37 4.57 12.70
N VAL A 229 -11.09 4.22 11.44
CA VAL A 229 -9.76 3.91 10.94
C VAL A 229 -9.30 5.00 9.99
N ALA A 230 -8.05 5.42 10.09
CA ALA A 230 -7.39 6.20 9.04
C ALA A 230 -6.02 5.61 8.72
N PHE A 231 -5.55 5.80 7.49
CA PHE A 231 -4.23 5.35 7.06
C PHE A 231 -3.30 6.54 6.94
N TRP A 232 -2.06 6.40 7.44
CA TRP A 232 -1.04 7.43 7.32
C TRP A 232 0.30 6.82 6.93
N GLY A 233 0.95 7.37 5.90
CA GLY A 233 2.35 7.08 5.61
C GLY A 233 3.00 8.13 4.72
N TYR A 234 4.33 8.02 4.56
CA TYR A 234 5.13 8.89 3.71
C TYR A 234 6.16 8.09 2.89
N SER A 235 6.55 8.58 1.72
CA SER A 235 7.47 7.87 0.80
C SER A 235 6.88 6.50 0.40
N GLN A 236 7.62 5.39 0.53
CA GLN A 236 7.06 4.03 0.40
C GLN A 236 5.74 3.88 1.19
N GLY A 237 5.71 4.35 2.44
CA GLY A 237 4.53 4.32 3.29
C GLY A 237 3.39 5.18 2.78
N GLY A 238 3.68 6.25 2.05
CA GLY A 238 2.67 7.05 1.35
C GLY A 238 2.02 6.25 0.22
N GLY A 239 2.82 5.47 -0.51
CA GLY A 239 2.34 4.48 -1.48
C GLY A 239 1.44 3.44 -0.82
N ALA A 240 1.92 2.79 0.24
CA ALA A 240 1.21 1.77 1.00
C ALA A 240 -0.11 2.27 1.62
N ALA A 241 -0.11 3.44 2.27
CA ALA A 241 -1.32 4.06 2.83
C ALA A 241 -2.35 4.39 1.74
N THR A 242 -1.87 4.86 0.57
CA THR A 242 -2.76 5.11 -0.57
C THR A 242 -3.34 3.81 -1.12
N TRP A 243 -2.54 2.75 -1.25
CA TRP A 243 -2.99 1.41 -1.65
C TRP A 243 -4.01 0.84 -0.67
N ALA A 244 -3.77 0.93 0.64
CA ALA A 244 -4.75 0.54 1.66
C ALA A 244 -6.08 1.28 1.47
N GLY A 245 -6.04 2.60 1.22
CA GLY A 245 -7.22 3.40 0.92
C GLY A 245 -7.99 2.98 -0.35
N GLN A 246 -7.28 2.62 -1.44
CA GLN A 246 -7.90 2.13 -2.66
C GLN A 246 -8.51 0.72 -2.48
N LEU A 247 -7.85 -0.14 -1.72
CA LEU A 247 -8.23 -1.55 -1.56
C LEU A 247 -9.31 -1.75 -0.50
N ALA A 248 -9.40 -0.88 0.51
CA ALA A 248 -10.32 -1.04 1.65
C ALA A 248 -11.76 -1.41 1.24
N PRO A 249 -12.42 -0.76 0.26
CA PRO A 249 -13.81 -1.10 -0.08
C PRO A 249 -14.00 -2.53 -0.63
N ALA A 250 -12.99 -3.11 -1.25
CA ALA A 250 -13.07 -4.44 -1.85
C ALA A 250 -12.45 -5.54 -0.97
N TYR A 251 -11.35 -5.23 -0.28
CA TYR A 251 -10.56 -6.18 0.50
C TYR A 251 -10.94 -6.20 1.98
N ALA A 252 -11.29 -5.03 2.55
CA ALA A 252 -11.62 -4.86 3.96
C ALA A 252 -12.83 -3.95 4.20
N PRO A 253 -14.00 -4.27 3.58
CA PRO A 253 -15.19 -3.41 3.64
C PRO A 253 -15.76 -3.24 5.04
N GLU A 254 -15.40 -4.12 5.98
CA GLU A 254 -15.82 -4.05 7.36
C GLU A 254 -15.07 -2.99 8.19
N LEU A 255 -13.92 -2.52 7.71
CA LEU A 255 -13.17 -1.46 8.39
C LEU A 255 -13.89 -0.13 8.20
N HIS A 256 -14.11 0.59 9.30
CA HIS A 256 -14.71 1.93 9.27
C HIS A 256 -13.66 2.98 8.88
N THR A 257 -13.15 2.89 7.66
CA THR A 257 -12.17 3.85 7.14
C THR A 257 -12.82 5.23 6.97
N VAL A 258 -12.18 6.27 7.50
CA VAL A 258 -12.67 7.65 7.45
C VAL A 258 -11.73 8.63 6.74
N GLY A 259 -10.50 8.22 6.43
CA GLY A 259 -9.58 9.03 5.64
C GLY A 259 -8.20 8.42 5.44
N VAL A 260 -7.45 9.04 4.54
CA VAL A 260 -6.05 8.70 4.22
C VAL A 260 -5.22 9.97 4.28
N ALA A 261 -4.02 9.91 4.83
CA ALA A 261 -3.00 10.92 4.67
C ALA A 261 -1.73 10.28 4.10
N ALA A 262 -1.33 10.70 2.91
CA ALA A 262 -0.20 10.11 2.22
C ALA A 262 0.67 11.22 1.63
N GLY A 263 1.98 11.18 1.91
CA GLY A 263 2.91 12.15 1.36
C GLY A 263 4.11 11.52 0.70
N GLY A 264 4.80 12.28 -0.15
CA GLY A 264 5.94 11.75 -0.89
C GLY A 264 5.57 10.51 -1.73
N VAL A 265 4.35 10.45 -2.27
CA VAL A 265 3.74 9.19 -2.74
C VAL A 265 4.37 8.72 -4.05
N PRO A 266 5.00 7.52 -4.12
CA PRO A 266 5.53 6.95 -5.35
C PRO A 266 4.40 6.34 -6.19
N ALA A 267 3.66 7.17 -6.94
CA ALA A 267 2.46 6.73 -7.67
C ALA A 267 2.76 6.02 -9.00
N ASP A 268 3.93 6.29 -9.56
CA ASP A 268 4.44 5.75 -10.82
C ASP A 268 5.90 5.35 -10.62
N LEU A 269 6.14 4.06 -10.40
CA LEU A 269 7.45 3.53 -10.06
C LEU A 269 8.45 3.60 -11.22
N THR A 270 7.97 3.68 -12.46
CA THR A 270 8.84 3.90 -13.63
C THR A 270 9.40 5.31 -13.56
N LYS A 271 8.54 6.33 -13.42
CA LYS A 271 8.98 7.73 -13.27
C LYS A 271 9.87 7.95 -12.05
N VAL A 272 9.56 7.30 -10.93
CA VAL A 272 10.40 7.37 -9.72
C VAL A 272 11.78 6.78 -10.00
N SER A 273 11.85 5.62 -10.65
CA SER A 273 13.11 4.96 -10.95
C SER A 273 13.98 5.79 -11.91
N GLU A 274 13.40 6.32 -12.99
CA GLU A 274 14.08 7.22 -13.92
C GLU A 274 14.60 8.50 -13.23
N ALA A 275 13.82 9.07 -12.30
CA ALA A 275 14.18 10.31 -11.62
C ALA A 275 15.38 10.15 -10.66
N VAL A 276 15.52 9.00 -10.00
CA VAL A 276 16.60 8.75 -9.04
C VAL A 276 17.86 8.16 -9.68
N ASP A 277 17.84 7.83 -10.98
CA ASP A 277 19.00 7.24 -11.65
C ASP A 277 20.20 8.20 -11.69
N GLY A 278 21.36 7.72 -11.22
CA GLY A 278 22.56 8.56 -11.05
C GLY A 278 22.48 9.57 -9.90
N MET A 279 21.41 9.58 -9.11
CA MET A 279 21.26 10.46 -7.93
C MET A 279 21.76 9.79 -6.65
N PRO A 280 21.97 10.53 -5.55
CA PRO A 280 22.43 9.96 -4.28
C PRO A 280 21.56 8.82 -3.74
N TRP A 281 20.28 8.76 -4.12
CA TRP A 281 19.31 7.75 -3.69
C TRP A 281 19.10 6.63 -4.71
N SER A 282 19.93 6.50 -5.76
CA SER A 282 19.68 5.59 -6.88
C SER A 282 19.54 4.10 -6.51
N GLY A 283 20.08 3.68 -5.35
CA GLY A 283 19.93 2.32 -4.83
C GLY A 283 18.47 1.89 -4.56
N VAL A 284 17.54 2.82 -4.37
CA VAL A 284 16.11 2.48 -4.17
C VAL A 284 15.49 1.82 -5.41
N GLN A 285 16.07 2.02 -6.60
CA GLN A 285 15.66 1.31 -7.82
C GLN A 285 15.96 -0.19 -7.71
N LEU A 286 17.13 -0.56 -7.17
CA LEU A 286 17.51 -1.95 -6.98
C LEU A 286 16.71 -2.60 -5.85
N MET A 287 16.39 -1.85 -4.79
CA MET A 287 15.45 -2.32 -3.76
C MET A 287 14.08 -2.64 -4.36
N SER A 288 13.57 -1.76 -5.24
CA SER A 288 12.32 -2.00 -5.98
C SER A 288 12.44 -3.20 -6.91
N ALA A 289 13.55 -3.35 -7.62
CA ALA A 289 13.78 -4.51 -8.49
C ALA A 289 13.79 -5.83 -7.70
N ILE A 290 14.47 -5.86 -6.55
CA ILE A 290 14.47 -7.00 -5.63
C ILE A 290 13.06 -7.31 -5.13
N GLY A 291 12.33 -6.29 -4.64
CA GLY A 291 10.98 -6.48 -4.11
C GLY A 291 9.98 -6.98 -5.14
N PHE A 292 10.08 -6.49 -6.39
CA PHE A 292 9.26 -6.99 -7.49
C PHE A 292 9.65 -8.40 -7.92
N ALA A 293 10.93 -8.76 -7.92
CA ALA A 293 11.38 -10.14 -8.17
C ALA A 293 10.94 -11.11 -7.07
N ALA A 294 10.86 -10.63 -5.82
CA ALA A 294 10.34 -11.41 -4.69
C ALA A 294 8.84 -11.72 -4.84
N ALA A 295 8.07 -10.73 -5.27
CA ALA A 295 6.64 -10.88 -5.49
C ALA A 295 6.32 -11.68 -6.78
N TYR A 296 7.00 -11.42 -7.89
CA TYR A 296 6.62 -11.93 -9.21
C TYR A 296 7.68 -12.91 -9.73
N PRO A 297 7.43 -14.23 -9.70
CA PRO A 297 8.45 -15.25 -10.00
C PRO A 297 9.02 -15.20 -11.42
N GLU A 298 8.34 -14.56 -12.36
CA GLU A 298 8.83 -14.35 -13.73
C GLU A 298 9.83 -13.19 -13.86
N LEU A 299 10.03 -12.39 -12.81
CA LEU A 299 10.98 -11.29 -12.79
C LEU A 299 12.29 -11.74 -12.14
N HIS A 300 13.40 -11.56 -12.85
CA HIS A 300 14.71 -12.02 -12.40
C HIS A 300 15.70 -10.84 -12.39
N VAL A 301 16.08 -10.39 -11.19
CA VAL A 301 17.07 -9.32 -11.02
C VAL A 301 18.50 -9.86 -11.01
N ASP A 302 18.72 -11.01 -10.35
CA ASP A 302 20.08 -11.52 -10.07
C ASP A 302 20.84 -11.91 -11.34
N ASP A 303 20.13 -12.38 -12.37
CA ASP A 303 20.70 -12.73 -13.68
C ASP A 303 21.29 -11.52 -14.41
N ALA A 304 20.77 -10.32 -14.11
CA ALA A 304 21.23 -9.09 -14.72
C ALA A 304 22.38 -8.43 -13.94
N VAL A 305 22.67 -8.81 -12.70
CA VAL A 305 23.66 -8.11 -11.87
C VAL A 305 25.08 -8.35 -12.36
N GLN A 306 25.80 -7.25 -12.65
CA GLN A 306 27.22 -7.32 -13.01
C GLN A 306 28.03 -7.96 -11.87
N PRO A 307 29.04 -8.81 -12.18
CA PRO A 307 29.83 -9.52 -11.16
C PRO A 307 30.41 -8.61 -10.07
N ALA A 308 30.85 -7.40 -10.43
CA ALA A 308 31.42 -6.41 -9.51
C ALA A 308 30.42 -5.91 -8.45
N PHE A 309 29.11 -6.01 -8.71
CA PHE A 309 28.06 -5.49 -7.84
C PHE A 309 27.28 -6.58 -7.10
N ARG A 310 27.54 -7.86 -7.36
CA ARG A 310 26.81 -8.96 -6.71
C ARG A 310 26.84 -8.89 -5.19
N ALA A 311 28.00 -8.60 -4.60
CA ALA A 311 28.11 -8.48 -3.14
C ALA A 311 27.28 -7.31 -2.59
N ALA A 312 27.31 -6.14 -3.24
CA ALA A 312 26.52 -4.98 -2.82
C ALA A 312 25.01 -5.22 -2.99
N VAL A 313 24.58 -5.87 -4.08
CA VAL A 313 23.17 -6.20 -4.31
C VAL A 313 22.68 -7.26 -3.32
N GLN A 314 23.52 -8.21 -2.93
CA GLN A 314 23.19 -9.13 -1.83
C GLN A 314 23.11 -8.40 -0.48
N GLY A 315 23.98 -7.41 -0.24
CA GLY A 315 23.90 -6.53 0.93
C GLY A 315 22.54 -5.83 1.05
N LEU A 316 21.98 -5.31 -0.06
CA LEU A 316 20.64 -4.70 -0.07
C LEU A 316 19.57 -5.61 0.56
N ARG A 317 19.64 -6.92 0.36
CA ARG A 317 18.66 -7.90 0.85
C ARG A 317 18.72 -8.13 2.36
N THR A 318 19.85 -7.79 2.98
CA THR A 318 20.11 -8.11 4.39
C THR A 318 20.32 -6.89 5.27
N GLU A 319 20.47 -5.71 4.68
CA GLU A 319 20.84 -4.48 5.37
C GLU A 319 19.66 -3.50 5.47
N CYS A 320 19.75 -2.59 6.45
CA CYS A 320 18.84 -1.46 6.57
C CYS A 320 19.24 -0.36 5.56
N ILE A 321 18.32 0.57 5.29
CA ILE A 321 18.50 1.59 4.24
C ILE A 321 19.77 2.44 4.42
N LYS A 322 20.13 2.77 5.67
CA LYS A 322 21.26 3.65 6.01
C LYS A 322 22.62 2.98 5.72
N GLU A 323 22.69 1.68 5.87
CA GLU A 323 23.87 0.86 5.60
C GLU A 323 23.97 0.52 4.11
N ALA A 324 22.83 0.21 3.47
CA ALA A 324 22.81 -0.37 2.14
C ALA A 324 22.95 0.68 1.00
N LEU A 325 22.26 1.82 1.11
CA LEU A 325 22.23 2.82 0.03
C LEU A 325 23.57 3.51 -0.30
N PRO A 326 24.48 3.80 0.65
CA PRO A 326 25.77 4.42 0.34
C PRO A 326 26.60 3.69 -0.74
N ALA A 327 26.46 2.37 -0.87
CA ALA A 327 27.15 1.58 -1.90
C ALA A 327 26.70 1.93 -3.33
N PHE A 328 25.53 2.55 -3.50
CA PHE A 328 24.91 2.85 -4.78
C PHE A 328 24.80 4.33 -5.10
N ALA A 329 25.05 5.21 -4.13
CA ALA A 329 24.90 6.65 -4.28
C ALA A 329 25.61 7.20 -5.53
N GLY A 330 24.86 7.88 -6.39
CA GLY A 330 25.37 8.51 -7.61
C GLY A 330 25.64 7.55 -8.77
N LYS A 331 25.36 6.25 -8.62
CA LYS A 331 25.53 5.27 -9.69
C LYS A 331 24.30 5.21 -10.57
N HIS A 332 24.51 4.98 -11.87
CA HIS A 332 23.43 4.64 -12.79
C HIS A 332 23.13 3.14 -12.75
N VAL A 333 21.87 2.76 -12.91
CA VAL A 333 21.44 1.36 -12.93
C VAL A 333 22.12 0.56 -14.04
N ARG A 334 22.41 1.21 -15.18
CA ARG A 334 23.17 0.62 -16.31
C ARG A 334 24.61 0.24 -15.96
N ASP A 335 25.17 0.84 -14.92
CA ASP A 335 26.52 0.52 -14.45
C ASP A 335 26.51 -0.70 -13.51
N ILE A 336 25.33 -1.13 -13.07
CA ILE A 336 25.13 -2.19 -12.07
C ILE A 336 24.47 -3.43 -12.68
N LEU A 337 23.51 -3.22 -13.60
CA LEU A 337 22.80 -4.26 -14.33
C LEU A 337 23.31 -4.34 -15.78
N THR A 338 23.36 -5.55 -16.32
CA THR A 338 23.75 -5.87 -17.70
C THR A 338 22.59 -5.71 -18.69
N ALA A 339 21.37 -5.49 -18.19
CA ALA A 339 20.17 -5.31 -18.97
C ALA A 339 19.31 -4.19 -18.38
N ASP A 340 18.61 -3.47 -19.25
CA ASP A 340 17.58 -2.51 -18.85
C ASP A 340 16.31 -3.28 -18.47
N LEU A 341 16.21 -3.66 -17.19
CA LEU A 341 15.04 -4.36 -16.66
C LEU A 341 13.81 -3.46 -16.64
N LEU A 342 14.00 -2.16 -16.35
CA LEU A 342 12.91 -1.21 -16.17
C LEU A 342 11.99 -1.15 -17.38
N HIS A 343 12.55 -1.16 -18.59
CA HIS A 343 11.78 -1.06 -19.83
C HIS A 343 11.40 -2.40 -20.47
N GLN A 344 11.67 -3.52 -19.81
CA GLN A 344 11.23 -4.83 -20.32
C GLN A 344 9.71 -5.02 -20.17
N PRO A 345 9.05 -5.68 -21.13
CA PRO A 345 7.60 -5.88 -21.08
C PRO A 345 7.09 -6.58 -19.81
N ALA A 346 7.82 -7.58 -19.30
CA ALA A 346 7.43 -8.29 -18.08
C ALA A 346 7.46 -7.38 -16.84
N TRP A 347 8.50 -6.56 -16.72
CA TRP A 347 8.65 -5.57 -15.65
C TRP A 347 7.60 -4.47 -15.76
N GLN A 348 7.42 -3.87 -16.94
CA GLN A 348 6.41 -2.84 -17.17
C GLN A 348 4.99 -3.32 -16.89
N ALA A 349 4.66 -4.58 -17.18
CA ALA A 349 3.36 -5.15 -16.83
C ALA A 349 3.12 -5.13 -15.31
N ARG A 350 4.12 -5.52 -14.50
CA ARG A 350 4.00 -5.53 -13.04
C ARG A 350 4.09 -4.13 -12.42
N LEU A 351 4.94 -3.24 -12.94
CA LEU A 351 5.01 -1.85 -12.52
C LEU A 351 3.69 -1.11 -12.79
N THR A 352 3.10 -1.33 -13.97
CA THR A 352 1.76 -0.79 -14.30
C THR A 352 0.68 -1.35 -13.38
N GLN A 353 0.72 -2.65 -13.09
CA GLN A 353 -0.22 -3.28 -12.14
C GLN A 353 -0.14 -2.66 -10.73
N ASN A 354 1.03 -2.15 -10.33
CA ASN A 354 1.28 -1.53 -9.03
C ASN A 354 1.30 0.01 -9.08
N SER A 355 0.83 0.61 -10.17
CA SER A 355 0.68 2.06 -10.28
C SER A 355 -0.62 2.55 -9.60
N LEU A 356 -0.53 3.66 -8.88
CA LEU A 356 -1.68 4.31 -8.22
C LEU A 356 -2.43 5.20 -9.21
N GLY A 357 -3.69 5.52 -8.90
CA GLY A 357 -4.47 6.51 -9.65
C GLY A 357 -5.58 5.96 -10.55
N ALA A 358 -5.61 4.63 -10.78
CA ALA A 358 -6.67 4.00 -11.58
C ALA A 358 -8.00 3.85 -10.82
N THR A 359 -7.93 3.60 -9.52
CA THR A 359 -9.10 3.47 -8.63
C THR A 359 -8.97 4.50 -7.51
N PRO A 360 -9.89 5.47 -7.35
CA PRO A 360 -9.81 6.42 -6.26
C PRO A 360 -10.11 5.76 -4.91
N PRO A 361 -9.50 6.23 -3.80
CA PRO A 361 -10.00 5.91 -2.46
C PRO A 361 -11.47 6.35 -2.30
N ALA A 362 -12.27 5.54 -1.61
CA ALA A 362 -13.68 5.86 -1.34
C ALA A 362 -13.88 6.87 -0.19
N VAL A 363 -12.79 7.19 0.52
CA VAL A 363 -12.74 8.12 1.64
C VAL A 363 -11.90 9.35 1.27
N PRO A 364 -12.02 10.48 1.99
CA PRO A 364 -11.16 11.62 1.74
C PRO A 364 -9.68 11.30 1.90
N ILE A 365 -8.85 11.88 1.03
CA ILE A 365 -7.40 11.70 1.04
C ILE A 365 -6.66 13.03 1.06
N LEU A 366 -5.72 13.19 2.00
CA LEU A 366 -4.70 14.23 1.97
C LEU A 366 -3.50 13.70 1.20
N LEU A 367 -3.17 14.35 0.10
CA LEU A 367 -1.94 14.15 -0.65
C LEU A 367 -1.02 15.34 -0.41
N TYR A 368 0.16 15.12 0.16
CA TYR A 368 1.10 16.19 0.49
C TYR A 368 2.51 15.91 -0.04
N HIS A 369 3.19 16.94 -0.56
CA HIS A 369 4.43 16.71 -1.31
C HIS A 369 5.34 17.94 -1.35
N GLY A 370 6.65 17.74 -1.23
CA GLY A 370 7.64 18.79 -1.44
C GLY A 370 7.78 19.16 -2.92
N THR A 371 7.73 20.44 -3.27
CA THR A 371 7.80 20.86 -4.69
C THR A 371 9.18 20.71 -5.32
N THR A 372 10.24 20.55 -4.51
CA THR A 372 11.62 20.31 -4.97
C THR A 372 12.07 18.87 -4.70
N ASP A 373 11.13 17.96 -4.42
CA ASP A 373 11.39 16.54 -4.23
C ASP A 373 12.01 15.91 -5.49
N THR A 374 13.22 15.38 -5.33
CA THR A 374 14.00 14.71 -6.38
C THR A 374 14.09 13.20 -6.20
N VAL A 375 13.57 12.66 -5.09
CA VAL A 375 13.51 11.22 -4.84
C VAL A 375 12.22 10.68 -5.42
N VAL A 376 11.10 11.30 -5.03
CA VAL A 376 9.77 10.99 -5.54
C VAL A 376 9.31 12.22 -6.30
N ALA A 377 9.71 12.32 -7.57
CA ALA A 377 9.57 13.53 -8.37
C ALA A 377 8.17 14.17 -8.26
N PHE A 378 8.10 15.45 -7.89
CA PHE A 378 6.84 16.17 -7.64
C PHE A 378 5.78 16.01 -8.75
N GLY A 379 6.21 16.00 -10.01
CA GLY A 379 5.30 15.91 -11.16
C GLY A 379 4.41 14.67 -11.17
N GLN A 380 4.91 13.50 -10.75
CA GLN A 380 4.06 12.29 -10.73
C GLN A 380 3.03 12.32 -9.60
N ALA A 381 3.34 12.99 -8.49
CA ALA A 381 2.40 13.17 -7.39
C ALA A 381 1.26 14.14 -7.78
N GLU A 382 1.59 15.20 -8.54
CA GLU A 382 0.58 16.09 -9.11
C GLU A 382 -0.32 15.35 -10.12
N ASP A 383 0.25 14.47 -10.95
CA ASP A 383 -0.51 13.59 -11.86
C ASP A 383 -1.44 12.64 -11.09
N LEU A 384 -1.01 12.09 -9.95
CA LEU A 384 -1.86 11.28 -9.08
C LEU A 384 -3.04 12.09 -8.54
N ALA A 385 -2.78 13.28 -7.99
CA ALA A 385 -3.81 14.15 -7.45
C ALA A 385 -4.85 14.52 -8.53
N ARG A 386 -4.40 14.88 -9.74
CA ARG A 386 -5.30 15.15 -10.88
C ARG A 386 -6.13 13.93 -11.28
N ARG A 387 -5.53 12.73 -11.33
CA ARG A 387 -6.25 11.48 -11.67
C ARG A 387 -7.33 11.15 -10.64
N TYR A 388 -7.03 11.25 -9.35
CA TYR A 388 -8.04 11.03 -8.31
C TYR A 388 -9.15 12.07 -8.32
N CYS A 389 -8.83 13.34 -8.53
CA CYS A 389 -9.82 14.39 -8.71
C CYS A 389 -10.75 14.12 -9.90
N ALA A 390 -10.18 13.74 -11.05
CA ALA A 390 -10.95 13.38 -12.24
C ALA A 390 -11.82 12.13 -12.01
N ALA A 391 -11.39 11.22 -11.15
CA ALA A 391 -12.15 10.04 -10.74
C ALA A 391 -13.17 10.31 -9.62
N GLY A 392 -13.32 11.56 -9.16
CA GLY A 392 -14.33 11.97 -8.17
C GLY A 392 -13.93 11.76 -6.70
N ALA A 393 -12.66 11.49 -6.42
CA ALA A 393 -12.16 11.39 -5.04
C ALA A 393 -12.21 12.75 -4.33
N ASN A 394 -12.40 12.73 -3.01
CA ASN A 394 -12.29 13.93 -2.19
C ASN A 394 -10.82 14.16 -1.79
N VAL A 395 -10.06 14.79 -2.70
CA VAL A 395 -8.62 15.04 -2.53
C VAL A 395 -8.39 16.40 -1.87
N THR A 396 -7.61 16.41 -0.80
CA THR A 396 -6.92 17.60 -0.32
C THR A 396 -5.48 17.55 -0.84
N TRP A 397 -5.16 18.31 -1.89
CA TRP A 397 -3.78 18.44 -2.38
C TRP A 397 -3.05 19.54 -1.62
N ARG A 398 -1.87 19.22 -1.09
CA ARG A 398 -1.06 20.14 -0.28
C ARG A 398 0.42 20.09 -0.70
N PRO A 399 0.82 20.84 -1.74
CA PRO A 399 2.22 21.01 -2.07
C PRO A 399 2.91 21.92 -1.05
N TYR A 400 4.18 21.64 -0.76
CA TYR A 400 5.04 22.44 0.10
C TYR A 400 6.13 23.14 -0.75
N PRO A 401 5.97 24.45 -1.03
CA PRO A 401 6.89 25.20 -1.89
C PRO A 401 8.32 25.22 -1.33
N GLY A 402 9.30 24.89 -2.17
CA GLY A 402 10.73 24.88 -1.83
C GLY A 402 11.21 23.68 -1.00
N GLU A 403 10.30 22.84 -0.52
CA GLU A 403 10.65 21.68 0.30
C GLU A 403 11.02 20.44 -0.52
N ASP A 404 12.06 19.74 -0.08
CA ASP A 404 12.54 18.47 -0.66
C ASP A 404 11.82 17.24 -0.05
N HIS A 405 12.29 16.04 -0.41
CA HIS A 405 11.72 14.77 0.06
C HIS A 405 11.80 14.60 1.59
N GLY A 406 12.87 15.06 2.24
CA GLY A 406 13.09 14.90 3.68
C GLY A 406 12.44 16.00 4.51
N GLN A 407 12.12 17.14 3.90
CA GLN A 407 11.49 18.27 4.55
C GLN A 407 9.98 18.09 4.69
N ALA A 408 9.28 17.71 3.60
CA ALA A 408 7.82 17.60 3.61
C ALA A 408 7.31 16.48 4.54
N TRP A 409 8.17 15.54 4.90
CA TRP A 409 8.00 14.56 5.97
C TRP A 409 7.59 15.17 7.31
N ASN A 410 8.15 16.33 7.67
CA ASN A 410 8.07 16.92 9.00
C ASN A 410 6.73 17.60 9.30
N HIS A 411 5.79 17.61 8.36
CA HIS A 411 4.45 18.21 8.54
C HIS A 411 3.49 17.35 9.37
N ILE A 412 4.01 16.72 10.42
CA ILE A 412 3.27 15.85 11.35
C ILE A 412 2.02 16.56 11.88
N ASP A 413 2.15 17.77 12.43
CA ASP A 413 1.04 18.53 13.01
C ASP A 413 -0.07 18.81 11.98
N ALA A 414 0.31 19.13 10.74
CA ALA A 414 -0.64 19.45 9.69
C ALA A 414 -1.38 18.20 9.19
N VAL A 415 -0.73 17.02 9.27
CA VAL A 415 -1.32 15.73 8.94
C VAL A 415 -2.20 15.21 10.08
N THR A 416 -1.74 15.26 11.32
CA THR A 416 -2.56 14.85 12.47
C THR A 416 -3.79 15.74 12.64
N ALA A 417 -3.70 17.05 12.37
CA ALA A 417 -4.87 17.92 12.31
C ALA A 417 -5.88 17.47 11.24
N TYR A 418 -5.41 17.09 10.05
CA TYR A 418 -6.28 16.55 9.00
C TYR A 418 -6.95 15.24 9.43
N LEU A 419 -6.19 14.30 10.01
CA LEU A 419 -6.73 13.01 10.48
C LEU A 419 -7.72 13.21 11.64
N ALA A 420 -7.43 14.13 12.57
CA ALA A 420 -8.35 14.49 13.65
C ALA A 420 -9.70 14.98 13.10
N ASP A 421 -9.69 15.79 12.04
CA ASP A 421 -10.92 16.24 11.39
C ASP A 421 -11.71 15.08 10.75
N ARG A 422 -11.03 14.07 10.19
CA ARG A 422 -11.67 12.84 9.67
C ARG A 422 -12.26 12.01 10.80
N PHE A 423 -11.52 11.81 11.89
CA PHE A 423 -12.03 11.13 13.07
C PHE A 423 -13.22 11.87 13.72
N ALA A 424 -13.25 13.20 13.64
CA ALA A 424 -14.37 14.02 14.10
C ALA A 424 -15.56 14.05 13.11
N GLY A 425 -15.44 13.47 11.91
CA GLY A 425 -16.49 13.48 10.89
C GLY A 425 -16.72 14.85 10.26
N LYS A 426 -15.73 15.75 10.30
CA LYS A 426 -15.85 17.07 9.69
C LYS A 426 -15.85 16.95 8.16
N PRO A 427 -16.72 17.69 7.45
CA PRO A 427 -16.72 17.76 6.00
C PRO A 427 -15.35 18.14 5.45
N VAL A 428 -15.02 17.61 4.27
CA VAL A 428 -13.79 17.96 3.55
C VAL A 428 -14.18 18.83 2.38
N ALA A 429 -13.52 19.98 2.25
CA ALA A 429 -13.52 20.74 1.01
C ALA A 429 -12.39 20.20 0.13
N PRO A 430 -12.68 19.53 -1.00
CA PRO A 430 -11.63 19.09 -1.92
C PRO A 430 -10.83 20.31 -2.40
N SER A 431 -9.51 20.15 -2.50
CA SER A 431 -8.60 21.15 -3.05
C SER A 431 -7.79 20.52 -4.19
N CYS A 432 -8.50 20.15 -5.26
CA CYS A 432 -7.88 19.59 -6.46
C CYS A 432 -6.92 20.60 -7.13
N PRO A 433 -5.77 20.14 -7.68
CA PRO A 433 -4.83 20.97 -8.43
C PRO A 433 -5.33 21.38 -9.82
#